data_AF-A0A951VJ59-F1
#
_entry.id   AF-A0A951VJ59-F1
#
_cell.length_a   1.000
_cell.length_b   1.000
_cell.length_c   1.000
_cell.angle_alpha   90.00
_cell.angle_beta   90.00
_cell.angle_gamma   90.00
#
_symmetry.space_group_name_H-M   'P 1'
#
loop_
_entity.id
_entity.type
_entity.pdbx_description
1 polymer ?
#
loop_
_entity_poly.entity_id
_entity_poly.type
_entity_poly.pdbx_seq_one_letter_code
_entity_poly.pdbx_strand_id
1 'polypeptide(L)'
;MAVSFLNNPNVPRGIRNNNPGNLRRTGIDWQGKIPLVQSTDNAFEQFQNIHYGLRAMATDITNDIVLKKLNTIEKLVTQYAPPNENDTTAYIKYVSKNVGIKPNTIISLSQEVLKKIMLAKIKLENGENYVASLLPDIGNMTDTAIAAMNESTKARLTETKIINIAPMLIIGLTLGFFLLKSR
;
A
#
# COMPACT_ATOMS: atom_id res chain seq x y z
N MET A 1 0.75 -24.14 -2.93
CA MET A 1 -0.49 -23.80 -3.66
C MET A 1 -0.92 -22.40 -3.24
N ALA A 2 -1.45 -21.58 -4.15
CA ALA A 2 -1.92 -20.24 -3.79
C ALA A 2 -3.25 -20.34 -3.01
N VAL A 3 -3.33 -19.71 -1.84
CA VAL A 3 -4.52 -19.76 -0.96
C VAL A 3 -5.61 -18.84 -1.50
N SER A 4 -6.84 -19.35 -1.62
CA SER A 4 -8.01 -18.60 -2.06
C SER A 4 -9.15 -18.78 -1.07
N PHE A 5 -9.83 -17.67 -0.77
CA PHE A 5 -11.01 -17.60 0.10
C PHE A 5 -12.27 -17.22 -0.68
N LEU A 6 -12.20 -17.29 -2.01
CA LEU A 6 -13.23 -16.75 -2.89
C LEU A 6 -14.61 -17.31 -2.54
N ASN A 7 -15.57 -16.41 -2.31
CA ASN A 7 -16.96 -16.73 -2.00
C ASN A 7 -17.20 -17.54 -0.70
N ASN A 8 -16.20 -17.69 0.18
CA ASN A 8 -16.42 -18.29 1.50
C ASN A 8 -17.27 -17.37 2.39
N PRO A 9 -18.50 -17.76 2.79
CA PRO A 9 -19.39 -16.89 3.56
C PRO A 9 -18.95 -16.69 5.02
N ASN A 10 -18.06 -17.55 5.53
CA ASN A 10 -17.63 -17.55 6.93
C ASN A 10 -16.45 -16.62 7.22
N VAL A 11 -16.01 -15.85 6.22
CA VAL A 11 -14.89 -14.90 6.36
C VAL A 11 -15.35 -13.47 6.03
N PRO A 12 -14.67 -12.45 6.57
CA PRO A 12 -14.95 -11.05 6.26
C PRO A 12 -14.93 -10.79 4.74
N ARG A 13 -15.71 -9.79 4.29
CA ARG A 13 -15.92 -9.48 2.87
C ARG A 13 -14.61 -9.31 2.08
N GLY A 14 -13.64 -8.56 2.63
CA GLY A 14 -12.35 -8.35 1.97
C GLY A 14 -11.59 -9.66 1.77
N ILE A 15 -11.53 -10.51 2.80
CA ILE A 15 -10.93 -11.84 2.71
C ILE A 15 -11.68 -12.74 1.72
N ARG A 16 -13.02 -12.75 1.79
CA ARG A 16 -13.88 -13.51 0.85
C ARG A 16 -13.67 -13.10 -0.61
N ASN A 17 -13.28 -11.85 -0.85
CA ASN A 17 -12.98 -11.34 -2.18
C ASN A 17 -11.53 -11.60 -2.61
N ASN A 18 -10.71 -12.24 -1.77
CA ASN A 18 -9.26 -12.25 -1.89
C ASN A 18 -8.67 -10.83 -2.03
N ASN A 19 -9.34 -9.84 -1.44
CA ASN A 19 -9.01 -8.42 -1.49
C ASN A 19 -8.92 -7.87 -0.05
N PRO A 20 -7.90 -8.24 0.73
CA PRO A 20 -7.82 -7.86 2.16
C PRO A 20 -7.77 -6.35 2.38
N GLY A 21 -7.30 -5.60 1.39
CA GLY A 21 -7.25 -4.14 1.42
C GLY A 21 -8.55 -3.44 1.03
N ASN A 22 -9.61 -4.15 0.66
CA ASN A 22 -10.87 -3.57 0.15
C ASN A 22 -10.63 -2.55 -0.99
N LEU A 23 -9.78 -2.90 -1.97
CA LEU A 23 -9.62 -2.10 -3.19
C LEU A 23 -10.96 -2.02 -3.92
N ARG A 24 -11.44 -0.79 -4.15
CA ARG A 24 -12.70 -0.55 -4.88
C ARG A 24 -12.53 -0.91 -6.35
N ARG A 25 -13.65 -1.27 -7.01
CA ARG A 25 -13.67 -1.53 -8.45
C ARG A 25 -13.16 -0.31 -9.21
N THR A 26 -12.19 -0.53 -10.09
CA THR A 26 -11.61 0.48 -10.99
C THR A 26 -11.41 -0.11 -12.38
N GLY A 27 -10.99 0.73 -13.34
CA GLY A 27 -10.51 0.28 -14.64
C GLY A 27 -9.09 -0.29 -14.64
N ILE A 28 -8.42 -0.34 -13.47
CA ILE A 28 -7.04 -0.85 -13.39
C ILE A 28 -7.06 -2.37 -13.61
N ASP A 29 -6.20 -2.82 -14.52
CA ASP A 29 -6.00 -4.24 -14.82
C ASP A 29 -4.96 -4.85 -13.88
N TRP A 30 -5.38 -5.13 -12.65
CA TRP A 30 -4.52 -5.79 -11.69
C TRP A 30 -4.27 -7.24 -12.09
N GLN A 31 -3.01 -7.69 -12.08
CA GLN A 31 -2.70 -9.11 -12.26
C GLN A 31 -3.48 -9.96 -11.25
N GLY A 32 -4.20 -10.96 -11.77
CA GLY A 32 -5.02 -11.89 -10.99
C GLY A 32 -6.40 -11.35 -10.60
N LYS A 33 -6.80 -10.16 -11.10
CA LYS A 33 -8.16 -9.63 -10.97
C LYS A 33 -9.16 -10.55 -11.66
N ILE A 34 -10.29 -10.79 -11.00
CA ILE A 34 -11.46 -11.41 -11.61
C ILE A 34 -12.19 -10.33 -12.41
N PRO A 35 -12.52 -10.56 -13.70
CA PRO A 35 -13.27 -9.61 -14.50
C PRO A 35 -14.56 -9.16 -13.80
N LEU A 36 -14.90 -7.87 -13.87
CA LEU A 36 -16.04 -7.32 -13.13
C LEU A 36 -17.37 -8.03 -13.48
N VAL A 37 -17.51 -8.50 -14.72
CA VAL A 37 -18.67 -9.27 -15.21
C VAL A 37 -18.78 -10.67 -14.58
N GLN A 38 -17.68 -11.22 -14.05
CA GLN A 38 -17.62 -12.50 -13.33
C GLN A 38 -17.56 -12.30 -11.81
N SER A 39 -17.36 -11.07 -11.34
CA SER A 39 -17.20 -10.77 -9.93
C SER A 39 -18.56 -10.69 -9.23
N THR A 40 -18.67 -11.37 -8.09
CA THR A 40 -19.88 -11.42 -7.26
C THR A 40 -20.03 -10.21 -6.33
N ASP A 41 -19.03 -9.33 -6.24
CA ASP A 41 -19.03 -8.18 -5.35
C ASP A 41 -19.19 -6.85 -6.09
N ASN A 42 -20.33 -6.18 -5.97
CA ASN A 42 -20.63 -4.99 -6.78
C ASN A 42 -19.78 -3.73 -6.51
N ALA A 43 -19.00 -3.67 -5.42
CA ALA A 43 -18.29 -2.45 -5.02
C ALA A 43 -16.76 -2.61 -5.02
N PHE A 44 -16.26 -3.81 -4.76
CA PHE A 44 -14.83 -4.09 -4.58
C PHE A 44 -14.29 -5.03 -5.64
N GLU A 45 -12.99 -4.94 -5.87
CA GLU A 45 -12.27 -5.89 -6.72
C GLU A 45 -12.31 -7.29 -6.08
N GLN A 46 -12.31 -8.32 -6.93
CA GLN A 46 -12.06 -9.69 -6.54
C GLN A 46 -10.81 -10.22 -7.23
N PHE A 47 -10.09 -11.09 -6.54
CA PHE A 47 -8.87 -11.70 -7.06
C PHE A 47 -8.97 -13.23 -7.05
N GLN A 48 -8.25 -13.87 -7.96
CA GLN A 48 -8.20 -15.33 -8.08
C GLN A 48 -7.70 -15.99 -6.77
N ASN A 49 -6.77 -15.34 -6.07
CA ASN A 49 -6.22 -15.76 -4.79
C ASN A 49 -5.76 -14.55 -3.97
N ILE A 50 -5.54 -14.74 -2.67
CA ILE A 50 -5.26 -13.64 -1.73
C ILE A 50 -3.93 -12.94 -2.00
N HIS A 51 -2.95 -13.66 -2.57
CA HIS A 51 -1.63 -13.12 -2.89
C HIS A 51 -1.75 -12.00 -3.94
N TYR A 52 -2.60 -12.16 -4.94
CA TYR A 52 -2.86 -11.11 -5.93
C TYR A 52 -3.50 -9.86 -5.33
N GLY A 53 -4.45 -10.00 -4.40
CA GLY A 53 -5.05 -8.86 -3.72
C GLY A 53 -4.07 -8.13 -2.81
N LEU A 54 -3.23 -8.86 -2.07
CA LEU A 54 -2.15 -8.27 -1.27
C LEU A 54 -1.12 -7.55 -2.15
N ARG A 55 -0.75 -8.12 -3.30
CA ARG A 55 0.19 -7.51 -4.26
C ARG A 55 -0.40 -6.24 -4.87
N ALA A 56 -1.68 -6.25 -5.23
CA ALA A 56 -2.39 -5.07 -5.72
C ALA A 56 -2.41 -3.97 -4.64
N MET A 57 -2.75 -4.31 -3.40
CA MET A 57 -2.74 -3.39 -2.27
C MET A 57 -1.34 -2.79 -2.01
N ALA A 58 -0.29 -3.60 -2.02
CA ALA A 58 1.09 -3.14 -1.87
C ALA A 58 1.47 -2.14 -2.97
N THR A 59 1.04 -2.42 -4.20
CA THR A 59 1.29 -1.56 -5.37
C THR A 59 0.54 -0.23 -5.26
N ASP A 60 -0.73 -0.28 -4.86
CA ASP A 60 -1.59 0.90 -4.69
C ASP A 60 -1.02 1.84 -3.63
N ILE A 61 -0.72 1.33 -2.43
CA ILE A 61 -0.13 2.12 -1.33
C ILE A 61 1.21 2.74 -1.74
N THR A 62 2.07 1.97 -2.40
CA THR A 62 3.38 2.47 -2.85
C THR A 62 3.22 3.62 -3.84
N ASN A 63 2.31 3.47 -4.82
CA ASN A 63 2.08 4.50 -5.82
C ASN A 63 1.39 5.74 -5.23
N ASP A 64 0.48 5.58 -4.28
CA ASP A 64 -0.17 6.67 -3.57
C ASP A 64 0.84 7.53 -2.80
N ILE A 65 1.76 6.88 -2.08
CA ILE A 65 2.82 7.57 -1.34
C ILE A 65 3.79 8.28 -2.30
N VAL A 66 4.29 7.57 -3.32
CA VAL A 66 5.42 8.05 -4.14
C VAL A 66 4.98 8.95 -5.29
N LEU A 67 3.93 8.56 -6.02
CA LEU A 67 3.46 9.26 -7.21
C LEU A 67 2.45 10.35 -6.87
N LYS A 68 1.47 10.05 -6.00
CA LYS A 68 0.43 11.01 -5.60
C LYS A 68 0.81 11.89 -4.41
N LYS A 69 2.00 11.70 -3.84
CA LYS A 69 2.54 12.46 -2.69
C LYS A 69 1.63 12.40 -1.45
N LEU A 70 0.90 11.30 -1.27
CA LEU A 70 0.18 10.97 -0.05
C LEU A 70 1.16 10.41 1.00
N ASN A 71 2.20 11.17 1.26
CA ASN A 71 3.44 10.72 1.89
C ASN A 71 3.48 10.89 3.41
N THR A 72 2.33 11.05 4.05
CA THR A 72 2.16 11.01 5.51
C THR A 72 1.00 10.08 5.84
N ILE A 73 0.96 9.54 7.07
CA ILE A 73 -0.15 8.65 7.48
C ILE A 73 -1.49 9.39 7.37
N GLU A 74 -1.52 10.66 7.74
CA GLU A 74 -2.70 11.53 7.64
C GLU A 74 -3.21 11.65 6.20
N LYS A 75 -2.34 12.00 5.24
CA LYS A 75 -2.74 12.14 3.83
C LYS A 75 -3.21 10.81 3.24
N LEU A 76 -2.46 9.75 3.50
CA LEU A 76 -2.75 8.42 2.98
C LEU A 76 -4.08 7.88 3.50
N VAL A 77 -4.31 7.96 4.81
CA VAL A 77 -5.55 7.47 5.43
C VAL A 77 -6.75 8.33 5.06
N THR A 78 -6.60 9.65 4.96
CA THR A 78 -7.70 10.54 4.54
C THR A 78 -8.22 10.19 3.14
N GLN A 79 -7.33 9.74 2.24
CA GLN A 79 -7.72 9.25 0.91
C GLN A 79 -8.54 7.94 1.00
N TYR A 80 -8.19 7.04 1.92
CA TYR A 80 -8.87 5.74 2.05
C TYR A 80 -10.13 5.77 2.89
N ALA A 81 -10.20 6.67 3.87
CA ALA A 81 -11.29 6.79 4.82
C ALA A 81 -11.66 8.27 4.98
N PRO A 82 -12.35 8.89 4.00
CA PRO A 82 -12.74 10.29 4.07
C PRO A 82 -13.78 10.52 5.20
N PRO A 83 -13.80 11.73 5.80
CA PRO A 83 -14.54 12.02 7.04
C PRO A 83 -16.06 12.07 6.87
N ASN A 84 -16.55 12.15 5.63
CA ASN A 84 -17.97 12.08 5.32
C ASN A 84 -18.57 10.68 5.55
N GLU A 85 -17.74 9.64 5.55
CA GLU A 85 -18.16 8.24 5.63
C GLU A 85 -17.54 7.47 6.80
N ASN A 86 -16.48 8.02 7.42
CA ASN A 86 -15.66 7.29 8.40
C ASN A 86 -15.18 8.20 9.54
N ASP A 87 -14.81 7.59 10.67
CA ASP A 87 -13.99 8.25 11.68
C ASP A 87 -12.51 8.27 11.23
N THR A 88 -12.19 9.20 10.33
CA THR A 88 -10.85 9.39 9.77
C THR A 88 -9.80 9.60 10.87
N THR A 89 -10.13 10.34 11.93
CA THR A 89 -9.21 10.64 13.02
C THR A 89 -8.83 9.37 13.80
N ALA A 90 -9.81 8.51 14.11
CA ALA A 90 -9.54 7.22 14.74
C ALA A 90 -8.69 6.32 13.84
N TYR A 91 -8.97 6.29 12.54
CA TYR A 91 -8.19 5.52 11.57
C TYR A 91 -6.73 6.00 11.54
N ILE A 92 -6.50 7.31 11.42
CA ILE A 92 -5.15 7.90 11.43
C ILE A 92 -4.40 7.51 12.70
N LYS A 93 -5.04 7.65 13.88
CA LYS A 93 -4.45 7.28 15.17
C LYS A 93 -4.09 5.79 15.22
N TYR A 94 -4.97 4.92 14.72
CA TYR A 94 -4.75 3.48 14.70
C TYR A 94 -3.54 3.11 13.83
N VAL A 95 -3.49 3.61 12.59
CA VAL A 95 -2.38 3.31 11.67
C VAL A 95 -1.08 3.90 12.20
N SER A 96 -1.10 5.16 12.65
CA SER A 96 0.06 5.82 13.23
C SER A 96 0.67 5.01 14.39
N LYS A 97 -0.17 4.53 15.31
CA LYS A 97 0.26 3.68 16.42
C LYS A 97 0.85 2.35 15.96
N ASN A 98 0.20 1.66 15.02
CA ASN A 98 0.66 0.34 14.55
C ASN A 98 1.94 0.42 13.70
N VAL A 99 2.14 1.51 12.96
CA VAL A 99 3.32 1.72 12.12
C VAL A 99 4.48 2.34 12.90
N GLY A 100 4.19 3.11 13.95
CA GLY A 100 5.19 3.82 14.76
C GLY A 100 5.63 5.16 14.15
N ILE A 101 4.81 5.76 13.29
CA ILE A 101 5.09 7.03 12.58
C ILE A 101 4.00 8.04 12.95
N LYS A 102 4.38 9.27 13.33
CA LYS A 102 3.41 10.34 13.66
C LYS A 102 2.57 10.71 12.42
N PRO A 103 1.30 11.12 12.59
CA PRO A 103 0.37 11.35 11.47
C PRO A 103 0.91 12.24 10.34
N ASN A 104 1.59 13.32 10.69
CA ASN A 104 2.09 14.36 9.80
C ASN A 104 3.57 14.21 9.41
N THR A 105 4.23 13.12 9.82
CA THR A 105 5.63 12.85 9.46
C THR A 105 5.71 12.22 8.07
N ILE A 106 6.69 12.66 7.27
CA ILE A 106 6.97 12.07 5.96
C ILE A 106 7.37 10.62 6.15
N ILE A 107 6.69 9.73 5.45
CA ILE A 107 6.92 8.29 5.50
C ILE A 107 8.26 8.00 4.81
N SER A 108 9.21 7.45 5.58
CA SER A 108 10.37 6.78 5.01
C SER A 108 9.95 5.38 4.56
N LEU A 109 9.50 5.29 3.31
CA LEU A 109 8.91 4.06 2.80
C LEU A 109 10.00 2.98 2.63
N SER A 110 9.79 1.86 3.31
CA SER A 110 10.58 0.63 3.21
C SER A 110 9.63 -0.56 3.15
N GLN A 111 10.13 -1.75 2.80
CA GLN A 111 9.32 -2.97 2.83
C GLN A 111 8.67 -3.21 4.21
N GLU A 112 9.41 -2.97 5.29
CA GLU A 112 8.90 -3.12 6.65
C GLU A 112 7.77 -2.12 6.95
N VAL A 113 7.96 -0.85 6.58
CA VAL A 113 6.95 0.20 6.77
C VAL A 113 5.71 -0.07 5.91
N LEU A 114 5.90 -0.48 4.65
CA LEU A 114 4.80 -0.87 3.76
C LEU A 114 4.01 -2.05 4.35
N LYS A 115 4.69 -3.10 4.82
CA LYS A 115 4.05 -4.24 5.49
C LYS A 115 3.24 -3.79 6.70
N LYS A 116 3.80 -2.92 7.56
CA LYS A 116 3.10 -2.40 8.75
C LYS A 116 1.83 -1.62 8.36
N ILE A 117 1.91 -0.77 7.33
CA ILE A 117 0.74 -0.03 6.82
C ILE A 117 -0.31 -1.00 6.28
N MET A 118 0.11 -1.99 5.47
CA MET A 118 -0.79 -3.00 4.92
C MET A 118 -1.52 -3.77 6.01
N LEU A 119 -0.79 -4.33 6.99
CA LEU A 119 -1.38 -5.10 8.08
C LEU A 119 -2.32 -4.25 8.95
N ALA A 120 -1.97 -2.98 9.22
CA ALA A 120 -2.85 -2.08 9.96
C ALA A 120 -4.16 -1.83 9.21
N LYS A 121 -4.11 -1.61 7.89
CA LYS A 121 -5.31 -1.47 7.06
C LYS A 121 -6.12 -2.76 7.01
N ILE A 122 -5.49 -3.92 6.77
CA ILE A 122 -6.18 -5.22 6.71
C ILE A 122 -6.94 -5.51 8.01
N LYS A 123 -6.34 -5.22 9.17
CA LYS A 123 -6.98 -5.38 10.49
C LYS A 123 -8.23 -4.51 10.65
N LEU A 124 -8.16 -3.24 10.25
CA LEU A 124 -9.33 -2.35 10.31
C LEU A 124 -10.44 -2.81 9.36
N GLU A 125 -10.09 -3.23 8.15
CA GLU A 125 -11.05 -3.59 7.10
C GLU A 125 -11.74 -4.94 7.34
N ASN A 126 -11.08 -5.87 8.03
CA ASN A 126 -11.57 -7.25 8.18
C ASN A 126 -11.77 -7.67 9.65
N GLY A 127 -11.55 -6.76 10.60
CA GLY A 127 -11.65 -7.03 12.03
C GLY A 127 -10.34 -7.57 12.62
N GLU A 128 -9.87 -6.92 13.68
CA GLU A 128 -8.57 -7.21 14.28
C GLU A 128 -8.44 -8.64 14.80
N ASN A 129 -9.46 -9.15 15.50
CA ASN A 129 -9.44 -10.51 16.06
C ASN A 129 -9.37 -11.58 14.96
N TYR A 130 -10.09 -11.37 13.86
CA TYR A 130 -10.08 -12.30 12.73
C TYR A 130 -8.69 -12.32 12.08
N VAL A 131 -8.14 -11.14 11.76
CA VAL A 131 -6.81 -11.06 11.15
C VAL A 131 -5.72 -11.58 12.10
N ALA A 132 -5.86 -11.38 13.41
CA ALA A 132 -4.96 -11.96 14.40
C ALA A 132 -4.95 -13.50 14.37
N SER A 133 -6.11 -14.14 14.15
CA SER A 133 -6.18 -15.60 13.98
C SER A 133 -5.53 -16.12 12.70
N LEU A 134 -5.30 -15.25 11.70
CA LEU A 134 -4.59 -15.57 10.47
C LEU A 134 -3.09 -15.27 10.55
N LEU A 135 -2.58 -14.75 11.67
CA LEU A 135 -1.15 -14.55 11.86
C LEU A 135 -0.50 -15.85 12.37
N PRO A 136 0.71 -16.20 11.89
CA PRO A 136 1.62 -15.38 11.06
C PRO A 136 1.36 -15.45 9.54
N ASP A 137 0.47 -16.32 9.07
CA ASP A 137 0.30 -16.63 7.64
C ASP A 137 0.04 -15.41 6.77
N ILE A 138 -0.90 -14.53 7.17
CA ILE A 138 -1.19 -13.31 6.41
C ILE A 138 0.01 -12.35 6.36
N GLY A 139 0.85 -12.36 7.41
CA GLY A 139 2.11 -11.62 7.45
C GLY A 139 3.12 -12.14 6.43
N ASN A 140 3.28 -13.47 6.35
CA ASN A 140 4.16 -14.13 5.38
C ASN A 140 3.66 -13.96 3.94
N MET A 141 2.34 -14.06 3.73
CA MET A 141 1.71 -13.78 2.44
C MET A 141 1.93 -12.32 2.03
N THR A 142 1.89 -11.37 2.98
CA THR A 142 2.20 -9.97 2.70
C THR A 142 3.66 -9.79 2.25
N ASP A 143 4.62 -10.46 2.89
CA ASP A 143 6.03 -10.41 2.47
C ASP A 143 6.22 -10.92 1.04
N THR A 144 5.65 -12.09 0.74
CA THR A 144 5.74 -12.69 -0.60
C THR A 144 5.01 -11.86 -1.66
N ALA A 145 3.92 -11.16 -1.30
CA ALA A 145 3.21 -10.27 -2.19
C ALA A 145 4.00 -8.99 -2.49
N ILE A 146 4.68 -8.40 -1.48
CA ILE A 146 5.58 -7.26 -1.69
C ILE A 146 6.74 -7.65 -2.61
N ALA A 147 7.34 -8.82 -2.42
CA ALA A 147 8.41 -9.33 -3.27
C ALA A 147 7.97 -9.56 -4.73
N ALA A 148 6.69 -9.86 -4.95
CA ALA A 148 6.09 -10.11 -6.26
C ALA A 148 5.54 -8.84 -6.96
N MET A 149 5.70 -7.64 -6.39
CA MET A 149 5.36 -6.41 -7.10
C MET A 149 6.20 -6.26 -8.38
N ASN A 150 5.67 -5.53 -9.37
CA ASN A 150 6.42 -5.27 -10.61
C ASN A 150 7.69 -4.45 -10.33
N GLU A 151 8.69 -4.58 -11.21
CA GLU A 151 10.01 -3.97 -11.02
C GLU A 151 9.95 -2.45 -10.80
N SER A 152 9.11 -1.74 -11.55
CA SER A 152 8.98 -0.28 -11.40
C SER A 152 8.48 0.12 -10.01
N THR A 153 7.57 -0.66 -9.42
CA THR A 153 7.02 -0.40 -8.09
C THR A 153 8.04 -0.76 -7.01
N LYS A 154 8.77 -1.86 -7.20
CA LYS A 154 9.89 -2.22 -6.31
C LYS A 154 11.00 -1.16 -6.34
N ALA A 155 11.32 -0.59 -7.49
CA ALA A 155 12.27 0.52 -7.59
C ALA A 155 11.81 1.77 -6.81
N ARG A 156 10.52 2.13 -6.86
CA ARG A 156 9.96 3.23 -6.06
C ARG A 156 10.06 2.97 -4.54
N LEU A 157 9.89 1.72 -4.13
CA LEU A 157 10.06 1.30 -2.74
C LEU A 157 11.52 1.45 -2.26
N THR A 158 12.51 1.25 -3.14
CA THR A 158 13.94 1.39 -2.80
C THR A 158 14.45 2.82 -2.92
N GLU A 159 13.98 3.61 -3.88
CA GLU A 159 14.37 5.03 -4.08
C GLU A 159 14.02 5.91 -2.87
N THR A 160 12.89 5.64 -2.22
CA THR A 160 12.48 6.37 -1.00
C THR A 160 13.43 6.11 0.17
N LYS A 161 14.10 4.96 0.18
CA LYS A 161 15.17 4.66 1.15
C LYS A 161 16.33 5.63 0.93
N ILE A 162 16.75 5.87 -0.32
CA ILE A 162 17.93 6.69 -0.68
C ILE A 162 17.74 8.17 -0.36
N ILE A 163 16.57 8.74 -0.63
CA ILE A 163 16.30 10.17 -0.36
C ILE A 163 16.36 10.50 1.15
N ASN A 164 15.90 9.57 2.01
CA ASN A 164 15.90 9.79 3.46
C ASN A 164 17.26 9.53 4.13
N ILE A 165 18.24 8.95 3.42
CA ILE A 165 19.64 8.87 3.88
C ILE A 165 20.48 10.08 3.40
N ALA A 166 19.94 10.92 2.52
CA ALA A 166 20.69 11.94 1.81
C ALA A 166 20.34 13.41 2.16
N PRO A 167 20.40 13.87 3.43
CA PRO A 167 20.45 15.31 3.71
C PRO A 167 21.89 15.82 3.93
N MET A 168 22.94 15.24 3.33
CA MET A 168 24.31 15.66 3.67
C MET A 168 25.37 15.76 2.58
N LEU A 169 25.05 15.69 1.28
CA LEU A 169 26.14 15.78 0.27
C LEU A 169 25.74 16.19 -1.15
N ILE A 170 25.00 17.29 -1.34
CA ILE A 170 25.10 18.03 -2.62
C ILE A 170 25.04 19.54 -2.32
N ILE A 171 26.12 20.06 -1.73
CA ILE A 171 26.53 21.44 -1.93
C ILE A 171 27.68 21.39 -2.94
N GLY A 172 27.53 22.08 -4.06
CA GLY A 172 28.67 22.47 -4.89
C GLY A 172 28.90 21.65 -6.15
N LEU A 173 28.03 21.82 -7.15
CA LEU A 173 28.47 21.92 -8.55
C LEU A 173 27.64 23.02 -9.21
N THR A 174 27.95 24.27 -8.86
CA THR A 174 27.61 25.42 -9.69
C THR A 174 28.30 25.24 -11.03
N LEU A 175 27.52 24.95 -12.08
CA LEU A 175 27.96 25.05 -13.46
C LEU A 175 28.42 26.50 -13.69
N GLY A 176 29.73 26.69 -13.76
CA GLY A 176 30.34 27.95 -14.16
C GLY A 176 30.05 28.24 -15.62
N PHE A 177 29.09 29.11 -15.86
CA PHE A 177 28.98 29.88 -17.09
C PHE A 177 30.12 30.90 -17.08
N PHE A 178 31.17 30.74 -17.88
CA PHE A 178 31.93 31.88 -18.39
C PHE A 178 32.50 31.59 -19.78
N LEU A 179 31.95 32.36 -20.72
CA LEU A 179 32.46 32.67 -22.05
C LEU A 179 34.00 32.75 -22.12
N LEU A 180 34.58 32.21 -23.19
CA LEU A 180 35.50 33.02 -23.99
C LEU A 180 35.37 32.70 -25.49
N LYS A 181 35.34 33.79 -26.23
CA LYS A 181 35.07 33.98 -27.66
C LYS A 181 36.40 33.95 -28.42
N SER A 182 36.37 33.44 -29.65
CA SER A 182 37.24 33.77 -30.81
C SER A 182 38.76 33.87 -30.63
N ARG A 183 39.49 33.04 -31.36
CA ARG A 183 40.38 33.46 -32.47
C ARG A 183 40.56 32.29 -33.43
#